data_AF-X0ST93-F1
#
_entry.id   AF-X0ST93-F1
#
_cell.length_a   1.000
_cell.length_b   1.000
_cell.length_c   1.000
_cell.angle_alpha   90.00
_cell.angle_beta   90.00
_cell.angle_gamma   90.00
#
_symmetry.space_group_name_H-M   'P 1'
#
loop_
_entity.id
_entity.type
_entity.pdbx_description
1 polymer ?
#
loop_
_entity_poly.entity_id
_entity_poly.type
_entity_poly.pdbx_seq_one_letter_code
_entity_poly.pdbx_strand_id
1 'polypeptide(L)' 'MNNITLAKVAKVANVSTNTVSRALNDKPDINPKTKKRILRIAEDLG' A
#
# COMPACT_ATOMS: atom_id res chain seq x y z
N MET A 1 -13.26 4.71 15.57
CA MET A 1 -12.67 5.36 14.38
C MET A 1 -11.55 4.48 13.87
N ASN A 2 -11.80 3.65 12.86
CA ASN A 2 -10.75 2.85 12.24
C ASN A 2 -9.97 3.76 11.28
N ASN A 3 -9.02 4.53 11.80
CA ASN A 3 -8.12 5.31 10.96
C ASN A 3 -7.28 4.31 10.15
N ILE A 4 -7.57 4.22 8.85
CA ILE A 4 -6.75 3.46 7.92
C ILE A 4 -5.40 4.18 7.87
N THR A 5 -4.42 3.55 8.51
CA THR A 5 -3.04 4.04 8.49
C THR A 5 -2.27 3.31 7.41
N LEU A 6 -1.32 3.99 6.78
CA LEU A 6 -0.33 3.36 5.89
C LEU A 6 0.31 2.12 6.53
N ALA A 7 0.47 2.11 7.85
CA ALA A 7 0.97 0.97 8.61
C ALA A 7 0.06 -0.28 8.52
N LYS A 8 -1.26 -0.09 8.45
CA LYS A 8 -2.22 -1.20 8.34
C LYS A 8 -2.21 -1.79 6.93
N VAL A 9 -2.22 -0.94 5.90
CA VAL A 9 -2.06 -1.36 4.50
C VAL A 9 -0.72 -2.09 4.31
N ALA A 10 0.36 -1.56 4.90
CA ALA A 10 1.70 -2.17 4.88
C ALA A 10 1.71 -3.58 5.51
N LYS A 11 1.06 -3.74 6.68
CA LYS A 11 0.93 -5.04 7.35
C LYS A 11 0.18 -6.06 6.48
N VAL A 12 -0.95 -5.68 5.90
CA VAL A 12 -1.77 -6.60 5.07
C VAL A 12 -1.08 -6.92 3.74
N ALA A 13 -0.45 -5.92 3.13
CA ALA A 13 0.32 -6.10 1.90
C ALA A 13 1.67 -6.82 2.12
N ASN A 14 2.09 -7.00 3.37
CA ASN A 14 3.37 -7.57 3.77
C ASN A 14 4.57 -6.84 3.12
N VAL A 15 4.54 -5.51 3.21
CA VAL A 15 5.56 -4.61 2.68
C VAL A 15 5.84 -3.49 3.68
N SER A 16 6.94 -2.76 3.48
CA SER A 16 7.26 -1.59 4.30
C SER A 16 6.30 -0.43 4.04
N THR A 17 6.09 0.43 5.04
CA THR A 17 5.33 1.68 4.88
C THR A 17 5.90 2.58 3.78
N ASN A 18 7.23 2.57 3.60
CA ASN A 18 7.90 3.25 2.50
C ASN A 18 7.46 2.71 1.13
N THR A 19 7.28 1.39 1.02
CA THR A 19 6.79 0.74 -0.21
C THR A 19 5.33 1.11 -0.47
N VAL A 20 4.48 1.16 0.55
CA VAL A 20 3.10 1.64 0.39
C VAL A 20 3.06 3.10 -0.04
N SER A 21 3.87 3.95 0.59
CA SER A 21 4.00 5.37 0.23
C SER A 21 4.45 5.52 -1.24
N ARG A 22 5.48 4.80 -1.67
CA ARG A 22 5.94 4.79 -3.06
C ARG A 22 4.89 4.27 -4.03
N ALA A 23 4.10 3.27 -3.65
CA ALA A 23 3.04 2.70 -4.50
C ALA A 23 1.88 3.68 -4.67
N LEU A 24 1.49 4.39 -3.60
CA LEU A 24 0.47 5.44 -3.64
C LEU A 24 0.94 6.69 -4.39
N ASN A 25 2.24 7.00 -4.34
CA ASN A 25 2.86 8.14 -5.03
C ASN A 25 3.39 7.80 -6.44
N ASP A 26 2.98 6.68 -7.03
CA ASP A 26 3.35 6.29 -8.40
C ASP A 26 4.86 6.28 -8.71
N LYS A 27 5.68 5.88 -7.74
CA LYS A 27 7.14 5.81 -7.95
C LYS A 27 7.51 4.59 -8.82
N PRO A 28 8.46 4.75 -9.78
CA PRO A 28 8.88 3.68 -10.69
C PRO A 28 9.69 2.54 -10.02
N ASP A 29 10.18 2.76 -8.80
CA ASP A 29 10.94 1.78 -7.99
C ASP A 29 10.12 0.60 -7.44
N ILE A 30 8.85 0.46 -7.83
CA ILE A 30 7.97 -0.60 -7.36
C ILE A 30 7.50 -1.49 -8.49
N ASN A 31 7.59 -2.80 -8.23
CA ASN A 31 7.03 -3.79 -9.14
C ASN A 31 5.53 -3.53 -9.36
N PRO A 32 5.06 -3.42 -10.62
CA PRO A 32 3.66 -3.16 -10.93
C PRO A 32 2.69 -4.18 -10.32
N LYS A 33 3.12 -5.43 -10.11
CA LYS A 33 2.35 -6.46 -9.39
C LYS A 33 2.12 -6.07 -7.93
N THR A 34 3.16 -5.58 -7.25
CA THR A 34 3.09 -5.13 -5.86
C THR A 34 2.25 -3.87 -5.73
N LYS A 35 2.40 -2.91 -6.66
CA LYS A 35 1.58 -1.69 -6.72
C LYS A 35 0.09 -2.02 -6.83
N LYS A 36 -0.30 -2.90 -7.75
CA LYS A 36 -1.70 -3.35 -7.91
C LYS A 36 -2.26 -3.99 -6.64
N ARG A 37 -1.46 -4.81 -5.96
CA ARG A 37 -1.86 -5.45 -4.70
C ARG A 37 -2.06 -4.42 -3.58
N ILE A 38 -1.17 -3.45 -3.44
CA ILE A 38 -1.28 -2.37 -2.45
C ILE A 38 -2.51 -1.50 -2.72
N LEU A 39 -2.76 -1.12 -3.98
CA LEU A 39 -3.94 -0.34 -4.37
C LEU A 39 -5.23 -1.08 -4.01
N ARG A 40 -5.36 -2.36 -4.36
CA ARG A 40 -6.52 -3.17 -3.97
C ARG A 40 -6.74 -3.24 -2.46
N ILE A 41 -5.67 -3.46 -1.69
CA ILE A 41 -5.76 -3.54 -0.23
C ILE A 41 -6.15 -2.18 0.36
N ALA A 42 -5.66 -1.07 -0.21
CA ALA A 42 -6.03 0.26 0.21
C ALA A 42 -7.50 0.58 -0.11
N GLU A 43 -8.01 0.12 -1.26
CA GLU A 43 -9.44 0.21 -1.63
C GLU A 43 -10.33 -0.67 -0.75
N ASP A 44 -9.89 -1.89 -0.42
CA ASP A 44 -10.65 -2.86 0.41
C ASP A 44 -10.73 -2.43 1.88
N LEU A 45 -9.67 -1.76 2.38
CA LEU A 45 -9.64 -1.22 3.74
C LEU A 45 -10.30 0.16 3.85
N GLY A 46 -10.42 0.89 2.73
CA GLY A 46 -11.01 2.22 2.52
C GLY A 46 -12.47 2.32 2.92
#